data_AF-A0A661GTE3-F1
#
_entry.id   AF-A0A661GTE3-F1
#
_cell.length_a   1.000
_cell.length_b   1.000
_cell.length_c   1.000
_cell.angle_alpha   90.00
_cell.angle_beta   90.00
_cell.angle_gamma   90.00
#
_symmetry.space_group_name_H-M   'P 1'
#
loop_
_entity.id
_entity.type
_entity.pdbx_description
1 polymer ?
#
loop_
_entity_poly.entity_id
_entity_poly.type
_entity_poly.pdbx_seq_one_letter_code
_entity_poly.pdbx_strand_id
1 'polypeptide(L)' 'MSTVVVSVEMDDSLHVVNDIFNNTNFHHLLVLDADILARVISDRDLLKALSPHIGTAAETSRDAATLNKRVNTLLLT' A
#
# COMPACT_ATOMS: atom_id res chain seq x y z
N MET A 1 -0.53 -12.21 23.09
CA MET A 1 -0.88 -10.82 22.73
C MET A 1 0.36 -10.18 22.13
N SER A 2 0.54 -10.27 20.81
CA SER A 2 1.64 -9.59 20.12
C SER A 2 1.08 -8.27 19.58
N THR A 3 1.58 -7.17 20.11
CA THR A 3 1.03 -5.81 19.99
C THR A 3 1.79 -4.95 18.96
N VAL A 4 2.43 -5.59 17.97
CA VAL A 4 3.15 -4.85 16.94
C VAL A 4 2.13 -4.36 15.92
N VAL A 5 1.73 -3.11 16.10
CA VAL A 5 0.91 -2.38 15.14
C VAL A 5 1.84 -1.93 14.01
N VAL A 6 1.57 -2.40 12.80
CA VAL A 6 2.30 -1.98 11.60
C VAL A 6 1.49 -0.85 10.96
N SER A 7 2.16 0.28 10.70
CA SER A 7 1.59 1.46 10.08
C SER A 7 2.56 2.05 9.06
N VAL A 8 2.04 2.85 8.13
CA VAL A 8 2.80 3.59 7.13
C VAL A 8 2.44 5.07 7.19
N GLU A 9 3.32 5.92 6.70
CA GLU A 9 3.08 7.35 6.56
C GLU A 9 2.46 7.69 5.19
N MET A 10 1.80 8.85 5.12
CA MET A 10 1.21 9.39 3.88
C MET A 10 2.18 9.51 2.70
N ASP A 11 3.45 9.76 3.01
CA ASP A 11 4.52 9.97 2.05
C ASP A 11 5.29 8.69 1.72
N ASP A 12 4.92 7.54 2.29
CA ASP A 12 5.50 6.27 1.89
C ASP A 12 5.08 5.89 0.47
N SER A 13 5.88 5.06 -0.19
CA SER A 13 5.56 4.53 -1.50
C SER A 13 4.62 3.33 -1.40
N LEU A 14 3.82 3.11 -2.45
CA LEU A 14 2.98 1.91 -2.56
C LEU A 14 3.82 0.62 -2.61
N HIS A 15 5.09 0.70 -3.01
CA HIS A 15 6.02 -0.42 -2.91
C HIS A 15 6.17 -0.93 -1.47
N VAL A 16 6.36 -0.03 -0.50
CA VAL A 16 6.49 -0.41 0.92
C VAL A 16 5.19 -1.05 1.41
N VAL A 17 4.04 -0.47 1.04
CA VAL A 17 2.72 -1.02 1.38
C VAL A 17 2.53 -2.41 0.78
N ASN A 18 2.91 -2.61 -0.48
CA ASN A 18 2.84 -3.89 -1.17
C ASN A 18 3.74 -4.94 -0.50
N ASP A 19 4.97 -4.57 -0.14
CA ASP A 19 5.89 -5.45 0.58
C ASP A 19 5.33 -5.84 1.95
N ILE A 20 4.71 -4.91 2.68
CA ILE A 20 4.08 -5.20 3.96
C ILE A 20 2.94 -6.21 3.76
N PHE A 21 2.05 -6.00 2.80
CA PHE A 21 0.96 -6.95 2.53
C PHE A 21 1.46 -8.32 2.09
N ASN A 22 2.54 -8.40 1.30
CA ASN A 22 3.13 -9.67 0.89
C ASN A 22 3.83 -10.42 2.03
N ASN A 23 4.35 -9.70 3.03
CA ASN A 23 5.08 -10.27 4.16
C ASN A 23 4.20 -10.46 5.41
N THR A 24 2.93 -10.05 5.38
CA THR A 24 2.03 -10.13 6.53
C THR A 24 0.74 -10.88 6.18
N ASN A 25 0.09 -11.47 7.20
CA ASN A 25 -1.17 -12.21 7.00
C ASN A 25 -2.43 -11.33 7.18
N PHE A 26 -2.27 -10.01 7.33
CA PHE A 26 -3.41 -9.10 7.52
C PHE A 26 -3.69 -8.31 6.24
N HIS A 27 -4.96 -7.95 6.04
CA HIS A 27 -5.41 -7.26 4.83
C HIS A 27 -5.68 -5.77 5.03
N HIS A 28 -5.36 -5.22 6.21
CA HIS A 28 -5.59 -3.82 6.55
C HIS A 28 -4.33 -3.21 7.15
N LEU A 29 -3.92 -2.07 6.63
CA LEU A 29 -2.75 -1.31 7.06
C LEU A 29 -3.20 0.08 7.52
N LEU A 30 -2.65 0.53 8.64
CA LEU A 30 -2.95 1.86 9.18
C LEU A 30 -2.06 2.91 8.50
N VAL A 31 -2.66 4.01 8.10
CA VAL A 31 -1.97 5.17 7.52
C VAL A 31 -1.99 6.30 8.53
N LEU A 32 -0.80 6.78 8.86
CA LEU A 32 -0.59 7.95 9.69
C LEU A 32 -0.31 9.17 8.81
N ASP A 33 -0.81 10.32 9.24
CA ASP A 33 -0.44 11.63 8.73
C ASP A 33 0.09 12.44 9.92
N ALA A 34 1.39 12.71 9.93
CA ALA A 34 2.04 13.41 11.03
C ALA A 34 1.73 12.79 12.42
N ASP A 35 1.89 11.46 12.53
CA ASP A 35 1.63 10.66 13.74
C ASP A 35 0.14 10.54 14.15
N ILE A 36 -0.78 11.09 13.35
CA ILE A 36 -2.22 10.99 13.57
C ILE A 36 -2.80 9.92 12.66
N LEU A 37 -3.62 9.02 13.21
CA LEU A 37 -4.33 8.03 12.40
C LEU A 37 -5.26 8.71 11.40
N ALA A 38 -4.85 8.71 10.13
CA ALA A 38 -5.60 9.34 9.05
C ALA A 38 -6.60 8.36 8.42
N ARG A 39 -6.16 7.13 8.11
CA ARG A 39 -7.00 6.15 7.40
C ARG A 39 -6.54 4.71 7.60
N VAL A 40 -7.40 3.77 7.23
CA VAL A 40 -7.05 2.35 7.04
C VAL A 40 -7.11 2.02 5.55
N ILE A 41 -6.04 1.42 5.02
CA ILE A 41 -5.95 0.91 3.65
C ILE A 41 -6.13 -0.59 3.67
N SER A 42 -6.99 -1.11 2.79
CA SER A 42 -7.08 -2.55 2.57
C SER A 42 -6.22 -2.99 1.38
N ASP A 43 -5.90 -4.28 1.31
CA ASP A 43 -5.31 -4.89 0.11
C ASP A 43 -6.08 -4.53 -1.18
N ARG A 44 -7.43 -4.52 -1.12
CA ARG A 44 -8.28 -4.09 -2.24
C ARG A 44 -8.11 -2.63 -2.65
N ASP A 45 -7.79 -1.75 -1.70
CA ASP A 45 -7.53 -0.34 -2.02
C ASP A 45 -6.19 -0.23 -2.73
N LEU A 46 -5.17 -0.96 -2.27
CA LEU A 46 -3.88 -1.06 -2.95
C LEU A 46 -4.04 -1.59 -4.39
N LEU A 47 -4.76 -2.70 -4.58
CA LEU A 47 -5.01 -3.31 -5.89
C LEU A 47 -5.73 -2.35 -6.87
N LYS A 48 -6.56 -1.43 -6.38
CA LYS A 48 -7.22 -0.41 -7.23
C LYS A 48 -6.26 0.67 -7.73
N ALA A 49 -5.22 1.01 -6.96
CA ALA A 49 -4.24 2.02 -7.37
C ALA A 49 -3.09 1.45 -8.20
N LEU A 50 -2.83 0.16 -8.02
CA LEU A 50 -1.86 -0.61 -8.78
C LEU A 50 -2.46 -1.09 -10.10
N SER A 51 -1.57 -1.43 -11.03
CA SER A 51 -2.00 -2.12 -12.24
C SER A 51 -2.44 -3.55 -11.90
N PRO A 52 -3.53 -4.08 -12.49
CA PRO A 52 -3.97 -5.46 -12.29
C PRO A 52 -2.97 -6.50 -12.79
N HIS A 53 -1.94 -6.09 -13.54
CA HIS A 53 -0.89 -6.97 -14.04
C HIS A 53 0.34 -7.06 -13.13
N ILE A 54 0.40 -6.28 -12.03
CA ILE A 54 1.49 -6.37 -11.03
C ILE A 54 1.57 -7.81 -10.49
N GLY A 55 2.78 -8.39 -10.48
CA GLY A 55 3.03 -9.74 -9.99
C GLY A 55 2.62 -10.85 -10.96
N THR A 56 2.21 -10.51 -12.19
CA THR A 56 1.85 -11.49 -13.23
C THR A 56 2.93 -11.59 -14.30
N ALA A 57 2.94 -12.68 -15.08
CA ALA A 57 3.86 -12.84 -16.21
C ALA A 57 3.67 -11.77 -17.32
N ALA A 58 2.56 -11.01 -17.28
CA ALA A 58 2.27 -9.92 -18.20
C ALA A 58 2.69 -8.54 -17.66
N GLU A 59 3.35 -8.47 -16.50
CA GLU A 59 3.82 -7.22 -15.91
C GLU A 59 4.80 -6.48 -16.83
N THR A 60 4.50 -5.21 -17.10
CA THR A 60 5.37 -4.30 -17.85
C THR A 60 6.09 -3.31 -16.93
N SER A 61 7.13 -2.65 -17.43
CA SER A 61 7.81 -1.56 -16.70
C SER A 61 6.87 -0.41 -16.32
N ARG A 62 5.81 -0.19 -17.10
CA ARG A 62 4.77 0.80 -16.80
C ARG A 62 3.87 0.34 -15.65
N ASP A 63 3.61 -0.95 -15.55
CA ASP A 63 2.84 -1.52 -14.44
C ASP A 63 3.65 -1.36 -13.15
N ALA A 64 4.93 -1.77 -13.14
CA ALA A 64 5.83 -1.61 -12.00
C ALA A 64 5.96 -0.13 -11.56
N ALA A 65 5.89 0.83 -12.48
CA ALA A 65 5.92 2.25 -12.14
C ALA A 65 4.75 2.70 -11.24
N THR A 66 3.63 1.95 -11.20
CA THR A 66 2.52 2.24 -10.29
C THR A 66 2.88 2.04 -8.81
N LEU A 67 3.88 1.20 -8.49
CA LEU A 67 4.39 1.01 -7.13
C LEU A 67 5.17 2.22 -6.60
N ASN A 68 5.64 3.10 -7.50
CA ASN A 68 6.35 4.33 -7.13
C ASN A 68 5.41 5.47 -6.71
N LYS A 69 4.09 5.28 -6.84
CA LYS A 69 3.11 6.25 -6.32
C LYS A 69 3.18 6.31 -4.79
N ARG A 70 2.67 7.40 -4.24
CA ARG A 70 2.62 7.64 -2.79
C ARG A 70 1.30 7.14 -2.20
N VAL A 71 1.32 6.80 -0.92
CA VAL A 71 0.12 6.40 -0.17
C VAL A 71 -0.97 7.46 -0.24
N ASN A 72 -0.62 8.75 -0.18
CA ASN A 72 -1.55 9.87 -0.34
C ASN A 72 -2.43 9.80 -1.62
N THR A 73 -1.97 9.12 -2.67
CA THR A 73 -2.70 9.02 -3.95
C THR A 73 -3.95 8.14 -3.79
N LEU A 74 -3.94 7.19 -2.86
CA LEU A 74 -5.09 6.35 -2.49
C LEU A 74 -6.18 7.12 -1.73
N LEU A 75 -5.85 8.28 -1.17
CA LEU A 75 -6.78 9.12 -0.42
C LEU A 75 -7.52 10.14 -1.30
N LEU A 76 -6.89 10.57 -2.39
CA LEU A 76 -7.38 11.61 -3.28
C LEU A 76 -8.22 11.08 -4.46
N THR A 77 -8.34 9.76 -4.60
CA THR A 77 -9.07 9.08 -5.71
C THR A 77 -10.31 8.37 -5.19
#